data_AF-A0AAP0EL48-F1
#
_entry.id   AF-A0AAP0EL48-F1
#
_cell.length_a   1.000
_cell.length_b   1.000
_cell.length_c   1.000
_cell.angle_alpha   90.00
_cell.angle_beta   90.00
_cell.angle_gamma   90.00
#
_symmetry.space_group_name_H-M   'P 1'
#
loop_
_entity.id
_entity.type
_entity.pdbx_description
1 polymer ?
#
loop_
_entity_poly.entity_id
_entity_poly.type
_entity_poly.pdbx_seq_one_letter_code
_entity_poly.pdbx_strand_id
1 'polypeptide(L)'
;MAKKAAWSVSSCKSGNGVQFLRDDNLETYWQSDGAQPHLVNIQFQKKVKLQLVVLYVDFKLDESYTPSKISIRAGDGFHNLKGNKNCGTREAYRLGLYILVWK
;
A
#
# COMPACT_ATOMS: atom_id res chain seq x y z
N MET A 1 -11.08 -11.53 7.54
CA MET A 1 -10.90 -11.81 6.09
C MET A 1 -9.58 -11.21 5.63
N ALA A 2 -8.44 -11.92 5.66
CA ALA A 2 -7.16 -11.34 5.22
C ALA A 2 -6.08 -12.37 4.81
N LYS A 3 -6.46 -13.63 4.54
CA LYS A 3 -5.51 -14.73 4.27
C LYS A 3 -5.18 -14.97 2.79
N LYS A 4 -5.61 -14.08 1.88
CA LYS A 4 -5.50 -14.32 0.41
C LYS A 4 -4.37 -13.55 -0.30
N ALA A 5 -3.60 -12.74 0.43
CA ALA A 5 -2.51 -11.97 -0.15
C ALA A 5 -1.30 -11.89 0.77
N ALA A 6 -0.11 -11.92 0.18
CA ALA A 6 1.14 -11.58 0.83
C ALA A 6 1.35 -10.06 0.75
N TRP A 7 1.68 -9.46 1.89
CA TRP A 7 1.94 -8.02 1.98
C TRP A 7 3.41 -7.79 2.30
N SER A 8 4.03 -6.83 1.61
CA SER A 8 5.38 -6.38 1.93
C SER A 8 5.50 -4.87 1.77
N VAL A 9 6.46 -4.29 2.48
CA VAL A 9 6.76 -2.86 2.44
C VAL A 9 8.19 -2.63 1.99
N SER A 10 8.48 -1.48 1.38
CA SER A 10 9.84 -1.14 0.94
C SER A 10 10.84 -1.03 2.10
N SER A 11 10.37 -0.52 3.23
CA SER A 11 11.13 -0.38 4.48
C SER A 11 10.16 -0.22 5.64
N CYS A 12 10.63 -0.47 6.86
CA CYS A 12 9.88 -0.17 8.06
C CYS A 12 10.82 0.16 9.22
N LYS A 13 10.42 1.12 10.05
CA LYS A 13 11.06 1.36 11.35
C LYS A 13 10.85 0.14 12.24
N SER A 14 11.83 -0.19 13.07
CA SER A 14 11.70 -1.27 14.06
C SER A 14 10.46 -1.04 14.93
N GLY A 15 9.61 -2.07 15.06
CA GLY A 15 8.33 -1.99 15.77
C GLY A 15 7.14 -1.64 14.88
N ASN A 16 7.29 -0.87 13.79
CA ASN A 16 6.18 -0.32 12.99
C ASN A 16 6.12 -0.95 11.59
N GLY A 17 5.91 -2.26 11.55
CA GLY A 17 5.98 -3.07 10.33
C GLY A 17 4.67 -3.19 9.54
N VAL A 18 4.73 -3.95 8.45
CA VAL A 18 3.60 -4.20 7.51
C VAL A 18 2.36 -4.79 8.18
N GLN A 19 2.51 -5.46 9.32
CA GLN A 19 1.39 -6.07 10.06
C GLN A 19 0.35 -5.03 10.51
N PHE A 20 0.79 -3.82 10.85
CA PHE A 20 -0.08 -2.73 11.32
C PHE A 20 -0.89 -2.05 10.22
N LEU A 21 -0.72 -2.46 8.95
CA LEU A 21 -1.61 -2.02 7.88
C LEU A 21 -2.95 -2.76 7.87
N ARG A 22 -3.09 -3.84 8.67
CA ARG A 22 -4.20 -4.81 8.57
C ARG A 22 -4.62 -5.40 9.91
N ASP A 23 -4.25 -4.76 11.01
CA ASP A 23 -4.62 -5.19 12.37
C ASP A 23 -5.92 -4.55 12.85
N ASP A 24 -6.61 -3.79 11.99
CA ASP A 24 -7.88 -3.13 12.26
C ASP A 24 -7.83 -2.17 13.48
N ASN A 25 -6.64 -1.66 13.82
CA ASN A 25 -6.43 -0.70 14.89
C ASN A 25 -5.92 0.64 14.33
N LEU A 26 -6.60 1.74 14.65
CA LEU A 26 -6.25 3.08 14.15
C LEU A 26 -5.12 3.75 14.96
N GLU A 27 -4.74 3.17 16.10
CA GLU A 27 -3.63 3.65 16.94
C GLU A 27 -2.27 3.08 16.50
N THR A 28 -2.28 2.00 15.69
CA THR A 28 -1.09 1.37 15.14
C THR A 28 -0.93 1.73 13.67
N TYR A 29 0.33 1.83 13.22
CA TYR A 29 0.63 2.28 11.85
C TYR A 29 1.96 1.71 11.36
N TRP A 30 2.04 1.51 10.05
CA TRP A 30 3.31 1.28 9.37
C TRP A 30 4.07 2.59 9.23
N GLN A 31 5.36 2.58 9.59
CA GLN A 31 6.25 3.71 9.39
C GLN A 31 7.43 3.29 8.50
N SER A 32 7.55 3.89 7.32
CA SER A 32 8.71 3.67 6.45
C SER A 32 9.99 4.27 7.05
N ASP A 33 11.12 3.62 6.80
CA ASP A 33 12.44 4.05 7.27
C ASP A 33 13.49 3.85 6.16
N GLY A 34 13.29 4.53 5.03
CA GLY A 34 14.16 4.41 3.86
C GLY A 34 13.95 5.53 2.85
N ALA A 35 14.61 5.46 1.70
CA ALA A 35 14.46 6.46 0.63
C ALA A 35 13.07 6.36 -0.04
N GLN A 36 12.58 7.50 -0.55
CA GLN A 36 11.38 7.53 -1.37
C GLN A 36 11.63 6.90 -2.76
N PRO A 37 10.60 6.30 -3.41
CA PRO A 37 9.22 6.15 -2.95
C PRO A 37 9.03 5.05 -1.90
N HIS A 38 8.11 5.25 -0.96
CA HIS A 38 7.69 4.19 -0.03
C HIS A 38 6.62 3.32 -0.68
N LEU A 39 6.80 2.00 -0.59
CA LEU A 39 5.97 1.04 -1.32
C LEU A 39 5.24 0.12 -0.35
N VAL A 40 3.95 -0.09 -0.60
CA VAL A 40 3.19 -1.23 -0.09
C VAL A 40 2.88 -2.14 -1.25
N ASN A 41 3.29 -3.40 -1.16
CA ASN A 41 3.04 -4.42 -2.15
C ASN A 41 2.04 -5.43 -1.62
N ILE A 42 1.06 -5.77 -2.46
CA ILE A 42 0.05 -6.79 -2.20
C ILE A 42 0.12 -7.79 -3.33
N GLN A 43 0.41 -9.05 -3.00
CA GLN A 43 0.53 -10.13 -3.98
C GLN A 43 -0.49 -11.22 -3.68
N PHE A 44 -1.31 -11.54 -4.68
CA PHE A 44 -2.30 -12.60 -4.65
C PHE A 44 -1.74 -13.84 -5.37
N GLN A 45 -2.07 -15.03 -4.89
CA GLN A 45 -1.67 -16.29 -5.54
C GLN A 45 -2.41 -16.55 -6.86
N LYS A 46 -3.57 -15.91 -7.06
CA LYS A 46 -4.42 -16.03 -8.25
C LYS A 46 -4.92 -14.64 -8.66
N LYS A 47 -5.36 -14.45 -9.90
CA LYS A 47 -6.00 -13.19 -10.32
C LYS A 47 -7.20 -12.95 -9.41
N VAL A 48 -7.27 -11.76 -8.85
CA VAL A 48 -8.42 -11.30 -8.06
C VAL A 48 -9.02 -10.08 -8.70
N LYS A 49 -10.35 -10.02 -8.69
CA LYS A 49 -11.11 -8.82 -9.05
C LYS A 49 -11.08 -7.87 -7.85
N LEU A 50 -10.47 -6.70 -8.01
CA LEU A 50 -10.35 -5.68 -6.96
C LEU A 50 -11.49 -4.66 -7.13
N GLN A 51 -12.43 -4.64 -6.19
CA GLN A 51 -13.52 -3.67 -6.24
C GLN A 51 -13.14 -2.34 -5.60
N LEU A 52 -12.45 -2.38 -4.46
CA LEU A 52 -12.16 -1.20 -3.65
C LEU A 52 -10.81 -1.34 -2.96
N VAL A 53 -10.10 -0.22 -2.88
CA VAL A 53 -8.92 -0.03 -2.04
C VAL A 53 -9.23 1.15 -1.12
N VAL A 54 -9.20 0.93 0.18
CA VAL A 54 -9.44 1.96 1.20
C VAL A 54 -8.13 2.24 1.91
N LEU A 55 -7.82 3.52 2.10
CA LEU A 55 -6.65 3.99 2.84
C LEU A 55 -7.15 4.93 3.93
N TYR A 56 -6.71 4.70 5.16
CA TYR A 56 -6.92 5.63 6.26
C TYR A 56 -5.72 6.57 6.34
N VAL A 57 -5.97 7.88 6.35
CA VAL A 57 -4.97 8.94 6.40
C VAL A 57 -5.54 10.08 7.22
N ASP A 58 -4.82 10.57 8.23
CA ASP A 58 -5.26 11.69 9.07
C ASP A 58 -4.16 12.74 9.22
N PHE A 59 -4.34 13.88 8.54
CA PHE A 59 -3.35 14.96 8.57
C PHE A 59 -3.06 15.50 9.97
N LYS A 60 -4.05 15.54 10.85
CA LYS A 60 -3.88 16.10 12.20
C LYS A 60 -3.05 15.18 13.08
N LEU A 61 -3.18 13.87 12.87
CA LEU A 61 -2.43 12.87 13.62
C LEU A 61 -1.04 12.63 13.02
N ASP A 62 -0.95 12.59 11.70
CA ASP A 62 0.25 12.14 10.97
C ASP A 62 1.21 13.29 10.59
N GLU A 63 0.73 14.54 10.58
CA GLU A 63 1.50 15.74 10.21
C GLU A 63 2.34 15.53 8.92
N SER A 64 3.68 15.61 9.02
CA SER A 64 4.61 15.41 7.91
C SER A 64 4.67 13.98 7.36
N TYR A 65 4.13 12.99 8.08
CA TYR A 65 4.01 11.61 7.60
C TYR A 65 2.79 11.39 6.71
N THR A 66 1.88 12.37 6.64
CA THR A 66 0.71 12.33 5.76
C THR A 66 1.15 12.28 4.30
N PRO A 67 0.75 11.26 3.52
CA PRO A 67 1.14 11.18 2.12
C PRO A 67 0.58 12.34 1.29
N SER A 68 1.44 13.09 0.63
CA SER A 68 1.02 14.17 -0.28
C SER A 68 0.68 13.66 -1.68
N LYS A 69 1.18 12.48 -2.07
CA LYS A 69 0.86 11.85 -3.35
C LYS A 69 0.80 10.34 -3.24
N ILE A 70 -0.28 9.76 -3.77
CA ILE A 70 -0.49 8.31 -3.80
C ILE A 70 -0.66 7.86 -5.24
N SER A 71 0.05 6.81 -5.64
CA SER A 71 -0.11 6.18 -6.96
C SER A 71 -0.37 4.69 -6.80
N ILE A 72 -1.50 4.23 -7.36
CA ILE A 72 -1.88 2.83 -7.37
C ILE A 72 -1.52 2.22 -8.72
N ARG A 73 -0.78 1.09 -8.70
CA ARG A 73 -0.42 0.33 -9.88
C ARG A 73 -0.85 -1.12 -9.71
N ALA A 74 -1.36 -1.71 -10.78
CA ALA A 74 -1.76 -3.12 -10.78
C ALA A 74 -1.12 -3.85 -11.96
N GLY A 75 -0.87 -5.15 -11.80
CA GLY A 75 -0.29 -5.95 -12.85
C GLY A 75 -0.20 -7.43 -12.51
N ASP A 76 0.28 -8.20 -13.48
CA ASP A 76 0.44 -9.64 -13.35
C ASP A 76 1.80 -10.03 -12.74
N GLY A 77 2.75 -9.09 -12.67
CA GLY A 77 4.08 -9.26 -12.08
C GLY A 77 4.78 -7.90 -11.90
N PHE A 78 5.92 -7.89 -11.22
CA PHE A 78 6.66 -6.65 -10.89
C PHE A 78 7.00 -5.78 -12.10
N HIS A 79 7.39 -6.40 -13.20
CA HIS A 79 7.79 -5.70 -14.43
C HIS A 79 6.61 -5.23 -15.28
N ASN A 80 5.37 -5.61 -14.92
CA ASN A 80 4.16 -5.29 -15.69
C ASN A 80 3.14 -4.49 -14.85
N LEU A 81 3.62 -3.73 -13.87
CA LEU A 81 2.77 -2.82 -13.10
C LEU A 81 2.42 -1.60 -13.95
N LYS A 82 1.13 -1.45 -14.29
CA LYS A 82 0.62 -0.29 -15.01
C LYS A 82 -0.08 0.66 -14.04
N GLY A 83 0.20 1.96 -14.16
CA GLY A 83 -0.42 2.98 -13.33
C GLY A 83 -1.86 3.22 -13.77
N ASN A 84 -2.80 3.06 -12.84
CA ASN A 84 -4.20 3.37 -13.11
C ASN A 84 -4.48 4.82 -12.73
N LYS A 85 -4.80 5.66 -13.72
CA LYS A 85 -5.20 7.05 -13.47
C LYS A 85 -6.67 7.21 -13.08
N ASN A 86 -7.52 6.19 -13.24
CA ASN A 86 -8.93 6.21 -12.80
C ASN A 86 -9.34 4.84 -12.23
N CYS A 87 -9.99 4.87 -11.07
CA CYS A 87 -10.41 3.70 -10.28
C CYS A 87 -11.31 2.75 -11.09
N GLY A 88 -10.85 1.51 -11.26
CA GLY A 88 -11.52 0.45 -12.01
C GLY A 88 -10.60 -0.73 -12.25
N THR A 89 -9.90 -1.22 -11.23
CA THR A 89 -9.04 -2.41 -11.33
C THR A 89 -9.88 -3.65 -11.59
N ARG A 90 -10.01 -4.07 -12.85
CA ARG A 90 -10.89 -5.21 -13.19
C ARG A 90 -10.36 -6.53 -12.66
N GLU A 91 -9.07 -6.85 -12.81
CA GLU A 91 -8.43 -8.04 -12.21
C GLU A 91 -6.90 -7.82 -12.07
N ALA A 92 -6.27 -8.36 -11.02
CA ALA A 92 -4.80 -8.29 -10.84
C ALA A 92 -4.25 -9.47 -10.02
N TYR A 93 -3.00 -9.90 -10.29
CA TYR A 93 -2.24 -10.75 -9.37
C TYR A 93 -1.48 -9.95 -8.32
N ARG A 94 -1.12 -8.70 -8.63
CA ARG A 94 -0.34 -7.84 -7.75
C ARG A 94 -0.87 -6.41 -7.78
N LEU A 95 -0.93 -5.79 -6.61
CA LEU A 95 -1.18 -4.37 -6.43
C LEU A 95 0.03 -3.74 -5.75
N GLY A 96 0.59 -2.70 -6.36
CA GLY A 96 1.60 -1.84 -5.75
C GLY A 96 0.97 -0.49 -5.42
N LEU A 97 0.96 -0.14 -4.15
CA LEU A 97 0.62 1.19 -3.68
C LEU A 97 1.91 1.96 -3.42
N TYR A 98 2.12 3.01 -4.20
CA TYR A 98 3.24 3.93 -4.05
C TYR A 98 2.75 5.09 -3.20
N ILE A 99 3.25 5.18 -1.98
CA ILE A 99 2.99 6.27 -1.07
C ILE A 99 4.21 7.20 -1.13
N LEU A 100 4.04 8.37 -1.74
CA LEU A 100 5.05 9.43 -1.78
C LEU A 100 4.73 10.41 -0.66
N VAL A 101 5.56 10.38 0.38
CA VAL A 101 5.53 11.34 1.48
C VAL A 101 6.63 12.36 1.20
N TRP A 102 6.29 13.53 0.66
CA TRP A 102 7.26 14.62 0.60
C TRP A 102 7.60 15.07 2.03
N LYS A 103 8.90 15.17 2.34
CA LYS A 103 9.37 16.11 3.37
C LYS A 103 9.55 17.47 2.74
#